data_AF-A0A538TLL7-F1
#
_entry.id   AF-A0A538TLL7-F1
#
_cell.length_a   1.000
_cell.length_b   1.000
_cell.length_c   1.000
_cell.angle_alpha   90.00
_cell.angle_beta   90.00
_cell.angle_gamma   90.00
#
_symmetry.space_group_name_H-M   'P 1'
#
loop_
_entity.id
_entity.type
_entity.pdbx_description
1 polymer ?
#
loop_
_entity_poly.entity_id
_entity_poly.type
_entity_poly.pdbx_seq_one_letter_code
_entity_poly.pdbx_strand_id
1 'polypeptide(L)'
;ALESGKLHEIGEILHRSWQRKKRLADGVSNDRLDRLYQIALDAGASGGKITGAGGGGFLLLFCEPEKQERVTRALGRFGLARMAFHLDDGGAQVLVNSVPHVPGLSYPEGRWIGTGAVSA
;
A
#
# COMPACT_ATOMS: atom_id res chain seq x y z
N ALA A 1 11.93 -15.00 5.29
CA ALA A 1 11.10 -14.77 4.09
C ALA A 1 11.66 -13.63 3.25
N LEU A 2 11.54 -12.36 3.67
CA LEU A 2 12.03 -11.20 2.90
C LEU A 2 13.55 -11.23 2.67
N GLU A 3 14.36 -11.28 3.73
CA GLU A 3 15.84 -11.33 3.64
C GLU A 3 16.35 -12.54 2.85
N SER A 4 15.58 -13.64 2.87
CA SER A 4 15.92 -14.90 2.21
C SER A 4 15.32 -15.03 0.81
N GLY A 5 14.69 -13.98 0.26
CA GLY A 5 14.08 -13.98 -1.08
C GLY A 5 12.86 -14.91 -1.27
N LYS A 6 12.30 -15.46 -0.20
CA LYS A 6 11.17 -16.42 -0.25
C LYS A 6 9.84 -15.68 -0.28
N LEU A 7 9.59 -14.97 -1.38
CA LEU A 7 8.45 -14.07 -1.49
C LEU A 7 7.10 -14.79 -1.41
N HIS A 8 6.99 -16.00 -1.94
CA HIS A 8 5.76 -16.81 -1.86
C HIS A 8 5.27 -17.04 -0.42
N GLU A 9 6.19 -17.14 0.55
CA GLU A 9 5.86 -17.32 1.98
C GLU A 9 5.22 -16.06 2.60
N ILE A 10 5.43 -14.88 2.00
CA ILE A 10 4.95 -13.61 2.56
C ILE A 10 3.43 -13.59 2.66
N GLY A 11 2.73 -14.09 1.63
CA GLY A 11 1.27 -14.15 1.64
C GLY A 11 0.75 -14.94 2.84
N GLU A 12 1.29 -16.13 3.07
CA GLU A 12 0.91 -16.97 4.21
C GLU A 12 1.23 -16.32 5.56
N ILE A 13 2.40 -15.67 5.68
CA ILE A 13 2.79 -14.93 6.88
C ILE A 13 1.80 -13.79 7.17
N LEU A 14 1.46 -13.01 6.13
CA LEU A 14 0.46 -11.94 6.24
C LEU A 14 -0.90 -12.48 6.64
N HIS A 15 -1.33 -13.60 6.04
CA HIS A 15 -2.59 -14.26 6.39
C HIS A 15 -2.63 -14.66 7.87
N ARG A 16 -1.62 -15.40 8.34
CA ARG A 16 -1.55 -15.82 9.76
C ARG A 16 -1.52 -14.61 10.70
N SER A 17 -0.76 -13.57 10.34
CA SER A 17 -0.72 -12.31 11.10
C SER A 17 -2.09 -11.65 11.17
N TRP A 18 -2.82 -11.60 10.05
CA TRP A 18 -4.17 -11.04 10.00
C TRP A 18 -5.16 -11.82 10.86
N GLN A 19 -5.19 -13.15 10.75
CA GLN A 19 -6.06 -13.99 11.58
C GLN A 19 -5.78 -13.80 13.08
N ARG A 20 -4.51 -13.59 13.47
CA ARG A 20 -4.14 -13.26 14.84
C ARG A 20 -4.63 -11.86 15.22
N LYS A 21 -4.43 -10.85 14.37
CA LYS A 21 -4.84 -9.47 14.63
C LYS A 21 -6.34 -9.35 14.85
N LYS A 22 -7.16 -10.07 14.08
CA LYS A 22 -8.63 -10.10 14.25
C LYS A 22 -9.07 -10.54 15.64
N ARG A 23 -8.26 -11.35 16.34
CA ARG A 23 -8.57 -11.84 17.70
C ARG A 23 -8.16 -10.86 18.81
N LEU A 24 -7.48 -9.75 18.49
CA LEU A 24 -6.94 -8.84 19.51
C LEU A 24 -7.97 -7.84 20.04
N ALA A 25 -8.95 -7.42 19.23
CA ALA A 25 -10.00 -6.50 19.66
C ALA A 25 -11.22 -6.56 18.74
N ASP A 26 -12.40 -6.40 19.35
CA ASP A 26 -13.67 -6.25 18.65
C ASP A 26 -13.67 -4.91 17.90
N GLY A 27 -13.66 -4.95 16.57
CA GLY A 27 -13.56 -3.77 15.70
C GLY A 27 -12.35 -3.76 14.76
N VAL A 28 -11.40 -4.68 14.93
CA VAL A 28 -10.29 -4.85 13.97
C VAL A 28 -10.80 -5.23 12.58
N SER A 29 -11.85 -6.06 12.51
CA SER A 29 -12.54 -6.46 11.28
C SER A 29 -14.05 -6.30 11.44
N ASN A 30 -14.76 -6.50 10.34
CA ASN A 30 -16.21 -6.57 10.27
C ASN A 30 -16.62 -7.49 9.11
N ASP A 31 -17.91 -7.82 9.02
CA ASP A 31 -18.43 -8.74 8.00
C ASP A 31 -18.10 -8.32 6.57
N ARG A 32 -18.08 -7.02 6.27
CA ARG A 32 -17.74 -6.53 4.94
C ARG A 32 -16.27 -6.81 4.63
N LEU A 33 -15.37 -6.50 5.57
CA LEU A 33 -13.94 -6.75 5.41
C LEU A 33 -13.62 -8.24 5.30
N ASP A 34 -14.24 -9.07 6.14
CA ASP A 34 -14.05 -10.51 6.10
C ASP A 34 -14.54 -11.13 4.78
N ARG A 35 -15.69 -10.67 4.26
CA ARG A 35 -16.17 -11.07 2.92
C ARG A 35 -15.20 -10.66 1.82
N LEU A 36 -14.75 -9.41 1.80
CA LEU A 36 -13.79 -8.92 0.80
C LEU A 36 -12.47 -9.67 0.86
N TYR A 37 -12.00 -9.98 2.06
CA TYR A 37 -10.79 -10.77 2.26
C TYR A 37 -10.95 -12.18 1.70
N GLN A 38 -12.08 -12.84 1.94
CA GLN A 38 -12.35 -14.17 1.39
C GLN A 38 -12.43 -14.14 -0.15
N ILE A 39 -13.12 -13.16 -0.73
CA ILE A 39 -13.17 -12.96 -2.19
C ILE A 39 -11.77 -12.83 -2.78
N ALA A 40 -10.86 -12.12 -2.11
CA ALA A 40 -9.48 -11.99 -2.55
C ALA A 40 -8.74 -13.34 -2.56
N LEU A 41 -8.90 -14.14 -1.50
CA LEU A 41 -8.29 -15.48 -1.40
C LEU A 41 -8.82 -16.41 -2.48
N ASP A 42 -10.15 -16.46 -2.66
CA ASP A 42 -10.81 -17.29 -3.68
C ASP A 42 -10.37 -16.86 -5.10
N ALA A 43 -10.15 -15.56 -5.31
CA ALA A 43 -9.62 -15.02 -6.54
C ALA A 43 -8.10 -15.23 -6.72
N GLY A 44 -7.39 -15.81 -5.74
CA GLY A 44 -6.01 -16.25 -5.88
C GLY A 44 -4.96 -15.47 -5.11
N ALA A 45 -5.34 -14.55 -4.22
CA ALA A 45 -4.40 -14.00 -3.25
C ALA A 45 -3.94 -15.12 -2.30
N SER A 46 -2.64 -15.20 -1.99
CA SER A 46 -2.12 -16.16 -1.01
C SER A 46 -2.23 -15.64 0.42
N GLY A 47 -2.47 -14.34 0.59
CA GLY A 47 -2.81 -13.74 1.86
C GLY A 47 -2.75 -12.22 1.84
N GLY A 48 -2.81 -11.62 3.03
CA GLY A 48 -2.90 -10.17 3.17
C GLY A 48 -3.43 -9.75 4.53
N LYS A 49 -3.61 -8.44 4.72
CA LYS A 49 -4.12 -7.84 5.95
C LYS A 49 -4.72 -6.46 5.70
N ILE A 50 -5.60 -6.02 6.61
CA ILE A 50 -5.94 -4.61 6.72
C ILE A 50 -4.79 -3.86 7.39
N THR A 51 -4.40 -2.73 6.81
CA THR A 51 -3.35 -1.85 7.34
C THR A 51 -3.95 -0.82 8.32
N GLY A 52 -3.11 -0.21 9.16
CA GLY A 52 -3.57 0.72 10.21
C GLY A 52 -4.25 0.03 11.40
N ALA A 53 -5.16 0.74 12.08
CA ALA A 53 -5.83 0.23 13.28
C ALA A 53 -6.72 -0.99 12.99
N GLY A 54 -7.54 -0.91 11.93
CA GLY A 54 -8.56 -1.90 11.58
C GLY A 54 -9.86 -1.22 11.18
N GLY A 55 -10.91 -1.99 10.91
CA GLY A 55 -12.26 -1.48 10.63
C GLY A 55 -12.47 -0.84 9.23
N GLY A 56 -11.40 -0.52 8.50
CA GLY A 56 -11.47 0.00 7.14
C GLY A 56 -10.10 0.39 6.58
N GLY A 57 -10.08 1.31 5.61
CA GLY A 57 -8.86 1.80 4.98
C GLY A 57 -8.35 0.87 3.88
N PHE A 58 -7.05 0.57 3.91
CA PHE A 58 -6.40 -0.21 2.86
C PHE A 58 -6.32 -1.70 3.19
N LEU A 59 -6.68 -2.51 2.20
CA LEU A 59 -6.45 -3.95 2.19
C LEU A 59 -5.18 -4.26 1.40
N LEU A 60 -4.12 -4.66 2.11
CA LEU A 60 -2.86 -5.11 1.50
C LEU A 60 -2.97 -6.60 1.21
N LEU A 61 -2.73 -7.00 -0.04
CA LEU A 61 -2.77 -8.39 -0.50
C LEU A 61 -1.45 -8.77 -1.12
N PHE A 62 -1.04 -10.02 -0.90
CA PHE A 62 0.02 -10.67 -1.66
C PHE A 62 -0.63 -11.62 -2.67
N CYS A 63 -0.24 -11.47 -3.93
CA CYS A 63 -0.80 -12.21 -5.04
C CYS A 63 0.28 -12.39 -6.12
N GLU A 64 0.47 -13.63 -6.57
CA GLU A 64 1.36 -13.92 -7.70
C GLU A 64 0.95 -13.10 -8.94
N PRO A 65 1.91 -12.61 -9.75
CA PRO A 65 1.65 -11.69 -10.85
C PRO A 65 0.49 -12.10 -11.76
N GLU A 66 0.42 -13.37 -12.13
CA GLU A 66 -0.56 -13.93 -13.07
C GLU A 66 -1.98 -13.93 -12.50
N LYS A 67 -2.12 -13.86 -11.17
CA LYS A 67 -3.42 -13.87 -10.48
C LYS A 67 -3.90 -12.44 -10.16
N GLN A 68 -3.04 -11.42 -10.28
CA GLN A 68 -3.35 -10.07 -9.80
C GLN A 68 -4.55 -9.43 -10.52
N GLU A 69 -4.68 -9.62 -11.84
CA GLU A 69 -5.84 -9.11 -12.58
C GLU A 69 -7.15 -9.74 -12.11
N ARG A 70 -7.13 -11.06 -11.85
CA ARG A 70 -8.31 -11.79 -11.38
C ARG A 70 -8.77 -11.27 -10.02
N VAL A 71 -7.83 -11.07 -9.09
CA VAL A 71 -8.09 -10.45 -7.77
C VAL A 71 -8.62 -9.02 -7.94
N THR A 72 -7.99 -8.23 -8.81
CA THR A 72 -8.39 -6.84 -9.08
C THR A 72 -9.83 -6.76 -9.59
N ARG A 73 -10.18 -7.58 -10.59
CA ARG A 73 -11.56 -7.63 -11.13
C ARG A 73 -12.56 -8.13 -10.10
N ALA A 74 -12.19 -9.15 -9.31
CA ALA A 74 -13.08 -9.70 -8.29
C ALA A 74 -13.44 -8.65 -7.23
N LEU A 75 -12.45 -7.93 -6.70
CA LEU A 75 -12.66 -6.88 -5.69
C LEU A 75 -13.28 -5.61 -6.27
N GLY A 76 -12.98 -5.27 -7.53
CA GLY A 76 -13.58 -4.13 -8.24
C GLY A 76 -15.10 -4.18 -8.32
N ARG A 77 -15.68 -5.39 -8.44
CA ARG A 77 -17.13 -5.61 -8.41
C ARG A 77 -17.79 -5.19 -7.09
N PHE A 78 -17.00 -5.05 -6.01
CA PHE A 78 -17.46 -4.63 -4.69
C PHE A 78 -17.03 -3.18 -4.34
N GLY A 79 -16.60 -2.42 -5.35
CA GLY A 79 -16.27 -1.00 -5.22
C GLY A 79 -14.86 -0.71 -4.71
N LEU A 80 -13.94 -1.69 -4.74
CA LEU A 80 -12.55 -1.46 -4.38
C LEU A 80 -11.76 -1.03 -5.62
N ALA A 81 -10.88 -0.04 -5.47
CA ALA A 81 -9.93 0.36 -6.49
C ALA A 81 -8.55 -0.21 -6.17
N ARG A 82 -7.87 -0.77 -7.19
CA ARG A 82 -6.46 -1.14 -7.07
C ARG A 82 -5.63 0.14 -7.03
N MET A 83 -4.73 0.21 -6.06
CA MET A 83 -3.76 1.29 -5.93
C MET A 83 -2.35 0.74 -6.19
N ALA A 84 -1.62 1.37 -7.11
CA ALA A 84 -0.19 1.13 -7.25
C ALA A 84 0.55 1.79 -6.08
N PHE A 85 1.53 1.09 -5.52
CA PHE A 85 2.40 1.63 -4.47
C PHE A 85 3.83 1.13 -4.68
N HIS A 86 4.78 1.89 -4.17
CA HIS A 86 6.18 1.49 -4.06
C HIS A 86 6.61 1.66 -2.60
N LEU A 87 7.66 0.94 -2.21
CA LEU A 87 8.31 1.16 -0.93
C LEU A 87 9.28 2.32 -1.11
N ASP A 88 9.27 3.24 -0.15
CA ASP A 88 10.21 4.35 -0.06
C ASP A 88 11.24 4.04 1.03
N ASP A 89 12.49 4.38 0.79
CA ASP A 89 13.58 4.34 1.77
C ASP A 89 13.89 5.73 2.35
N GLY A 90 13.21 6.77 1.86
CA GLY A 90 13.22 8.12 2.39
C GLY A 90 12.56 8.25 3.77
N GLY A 91 13.20 9.00 4.66
CA GLY A 91 12.60 9.49 5.90
C GLY A 91 11.90 10.85 5.71
N ALA A 92 11.53 11.48 6.81
CA ALA A 92 11.04 12.87 6.78
C ALA A 92 12.12 13.83 6.25
N GLN A 93 11.75 14.70 5.31
CA GLN A 93 12.66 15.68 4.71
C GLN A 93 12.12 17.10 4.94
N VAL A 94 13.03 18.03 5.23
CA VAL A 94 12.71 19.46 5.34
C VAL A 94 13.14 20.14 4.04
N LEU A 95 12.18 20.66 3.28
CA LEU A 95 12.47 21.48 2.12
C LEU A 95 12.62 22.93 2.56
N VAL A 96 13.83 23.46 2.49
CA VAL A 96 14.12 24.87 2.83
C VAL A 96 14.14 25.69 1.55
N ASN A 97 13.18 26.60 1.41
CA ASN A 97 13.20 27.60 0.34
C ASN A 97 13.99 28.83 0.79
N SER A 98 15.30 28.68 1.01
CA SER A 98 16.18 29.79 1.38
C SER A 98 16.75 30.43 0.12
N VAL A 99 15.93 31.24 -0.55
CA VAL A 99 16.45 32.24 -1.49
C VAL A 99 16.97 33.41 -0.65
N PRO A 100 18.26 33.76 -0.69
CA PRO A 100 18.74 34.96 -0.01
C PRO A 100 18.02 36.17 -0.61
N HIS A 101 17.35 36.97 0.22
CA HIS A 101 16.85 38.26 -0.24
C HIS A 101 18.05 39.16 -0.55
N VAL A 102 18.46 39.22 -1.82
CA VAL A 102 19.47 40.14 -2.33
C VAL A 102 18.73 41.40 -2.78
N PRO A 103 18.94 42.56 -2.15
CA PRO A 103 18.30 43.80 -2.57
C PRO A 103 18.59 44.09 -4.05
N GLY A 104 17.53 44.23 -4.87
CA GLY A 104 17.64 44.53 -6.30
C GLY A 104 17.57 43.32 -7.25
N LEU A 105 17.48 42.08 -6.74
CA LEU A 105 17.21 40.90 -7.57
C LEU A 105 15.73 40.50 -7.46
N SER A 106 15.04 40.42 -8.60
CA SER A 106 13.71 39.79 -8.67
C SER A 106 13.89 38.28 -8.86
N TYR A 107 13.23 37.49 -8.01
CA TYR A 107 13.22 36.04 -8.14
C TYR A 107 11.94 35.59 -8.85
N PRO A 108 12.04 34.70 -9.86
CA PRO A 108 10.86 34.20 -10.55
C PRO A 108 10.02 33.37 -9.58
N GLU A 109 8.73 33.69 -9.47
CA GLU A 109 7.80 32.87 -8.69
C GLU A 109 7.64 31.48 -9.31
N GLY A 110 7.98 30.44 -8.54
CA GLY A 110 7.27 29.16 -8.63
C GLY A 110 7.64 28.17 -9.73
N ARG A 111 8.89 28.11 -10.24
CA ARG A 111 9.29 27.00 -11.13
C ARG A 111 9.98 25.87 -10.35
N TRP A 112 9.18 24.87 -9.96
CA TRP A 112 9.67 23.61 -9.42
C TRP A 112 10.38 22.79 -10.50
N ILE A 113 11.65 22.45 -10.29
CA ILE A 113 12.36 21.40 -11.03
C ILE A 113 12.34 20.16 -10.14
N GLY A 114 11.38 19.27 -10.38
CA GLY A 114 11.40 17.96 -9.77
C GLY A 114 12.51 17.13 -10.41
N THR A 115 13.67 17.00 -9.75
CA THR A 115 14.61 15.93 -10.04
C THR A 115 14.10 14.64 -9.42
N GLY A 116 13.54 13.78 -10.26
CA GLY A 116 13.16 12.41 -9.92
C GLY A 116 12.74 11.72 -11.20
N ALA A 117 13.70 11.11 -11.88
CA ALA A 117 13.50 10.39 -13.12
C ALA A 117 12.42 9.31 -12.96
N VAL A 118 11.35 9.42 -13.76
CA VAL A 118 10.54 8.28 -14.13
C VAL A 118 11.37 7.50 -15.16
N SER A 119 12.05 6.45 -14.73
CA SER A 119 12.50 5.41 -15.66
C SER A 119 11.36 4.39 -15.82
N ALA A 120 11.17 4.00 -17.08
CA ALA A 120 10.11 3.16 -17.65
C ALA A 120 9.68 1.91 -16.86
#